data_AF-A0A2P2LX65-F1
#
_entry.id   AF-A0A2P2LX65-F1
#
_cell.length_a   1.000
_cell.length_b   1.000
_cell.length_c   1.000
_cell.angle_alpha   90.00
_cell.angle_beta   90.00
_cell.angle_gamma   90.00
#
_symmetry.space_group_name_H-M   'P 1'
#
loop_
_entity.id
_entity.type
_entity.pdbx_description
1 polymer ?
#
loop_
_entity_poly.entity_id
_entity_poly.type
_entity_poly.pdbx_seq_one_letter_code
_entity_poly.pdbx_strand_id
1 'polypeptide(L)'
;MSGGISNVTVENLLVWSSRRGVRIKTAPGRGGYVQDIAYRNLTFDNVRVGIVIKTDYNEHPDEGYDPRALPTLKGFSFTGVHGQGVRVPVRIHGSEEIPVKNVTFRDMSVGLTYKKKHIFQCAYVEGRVIGTIFPAPCENLDRYNEQERLVKRSASQNLTEIDYDF
;
A
#
# COMPACT_ATOMS: atom_id res chain seq x y z
N MET A 1 -1.01 22.40 -10.63
CA MET A 1 -0.58 21.50 -9.53
C MET A 1 -1.80 21.13 -8.70
N SER A 2 -1.93 19.88 -8.29
CA SER A 2 -3.01 19.40 -7.41
C SER A 2 -2.75 19.85 -5.96
N GLY A 3 -3.81 19.94 -5.16
CA GLY A 3 -3.71 20.13 -3.71
C GLY A 3 -3.10 18.92 -2.99
N GLY A 4 -2.78 19.09 -1.71
CA GLY A 4 -2.30 18.02 -0.84
C GLY A 4 -3.40 17.44 0.05
N ILE A 5 -3.23 16.19 0.48
CA ILE A 5 -4.08 15.50 1.45
C ILE A 5 -3.21 15.07 2.62
N SER A 6 -3.58 15.44 3.84
CA SER A 6 -2.89 15.01 5.05
C SER A 6 -3.83 14.77 6.22
N ASN A 7 -3.34 14.00 7.20
CA ASN A 7 -4.00 13.77 8.48
C ASN A 7 -5.43 13.20 8.35
N VAL A 8 -5.55 12.10 7.60
CA VAL A 8 -6.83 11.41 7.39
C VAL A 8 -6.83 10.12 8.19
N THR A 9 -7.88 9.89 8.97
CA THR A 9 -8.11 8.60 9.64
C THR A 9 -9.36 7.95 9.08
N VAL A 10 -9.27 6.65 8.74
CA VAL A 10 -10.37 5.80 8.31
C VAL A 10 -10.39 4.59 9.23
N GLU A 11 -11.50 4.36 9.92
CA GLU A 11 -11.57 3.29 10.91
C GLU A 11 -12.88 2.54 10.95
N ASN A 12 -12.84 1.30 11.45
CA ASN A 12 -14.01 0.43 11.66
C ASN A 12 -14.81 0.19 10.38
N LEU A 13 -14.11 -0.26 9.33
CA LEU A 13 -14.67 -0.40 7.99
C LEU A 13 -14.79 -1.86 7.58
N LEU A 14 -15.97 -2.24 7.06
CA LEU A 14 -16.17 -3.48 6.31
C LEU A 14 -16.24 -3.14 4.82
N VAL A 15 -15.40 -3.77 4.00
CA VAL A 15 -15.52 -3.74 2.53
C VAL A 15 -15.75 -5.15 2.02
N TRP A 16 -16.87 -5.35 1.32
CA TRP A 16 -17.26 -6.67 0.83
C TRP A 16 -17.53 -6.67 -0.68
N SER A 17 -17.37 -7.83 -1.32
CA SER A 17 -17.72 -8.10 -2.74
C SER A 17 -17.26 -7.02 -3.71
N SER A 18 -16.05 -6.49 -3.50
CA SER A 18 -15.55 -5.29 -4.15
C SER A 18 -14.25 -5.55 -4.93
N ARG A 19 -14.04 -4.76 -5.99
CA ARG A 19 -12.80 -4.87 -6.78
C ARG A 19 -11.57 -4.39 -6.01
N ARG A 20 -11.73 -3.40 -5.13
CA ARG A 20 -10.69 -2.76 -4.31
C ARG A 20 -11.26 -2.47 -2.92
N GLY A 21 -10.47 -2.72 -1.87
CA GLY A 21 -10.78 -2.29 -0.51
C GLY A 21 -10.32 -0.85 -0.29
N VAL A 22 -9.07 -0.68 0.13
CA VAL A 22 -8.40 0.62 0.20
C VAL A 22 -7.71 0.91 -1.13
N ARG A 23 -7.88 2.13 -1.66
CA ARG A 23 -7.22 2.56 -2.89
C ARG A 23 -6.67 3.98 -2.77
N ILE A 24 -5.36 4.09 -2.87
CA ILE A 24 -4.63 5.37 -2.98
C ILE A 24 -4.02 5.41 -4.38
N LYS A 25 -4.23 6.50 -5.12
CA LYS A 25 -3.76 6.64 -6.50
C LYS A 25 -3.23 8.04 -6.75
N THR A 26 -2.11 8.14 -7.45
CA THR A 26 -1.55 9.39 -7.96
C THR A 26 -0.75 9.14 -9.25
N ALA A 27 -0.20 10.20 -9.84
CA ALA A 27 0.64 10.14 -11.03
C ALA A 27 1.70 11.25 -11.02
N PRO A 28 2.79 11.12 -11.81
CA PRO A 28 3.60 12.24 -12.22
C PRO A 28 2.74 13.38 -12.76
N GLY A 29 3.16 14.60 -12.51
CA GLY A 29 2.44 15.81 -12.89
C GLY A 29 1.22 16.19 -12.04
N ARG A 30 0.90 15.41 -11.00
CA ARG A 30 -0.07 15.83 -9.99
C ARG A 30 0.52 16.84 -9.01
N GLY A 31 1.77 16.69 -8.59
CA GLY A 31 2.42 17.46 -7.53
C GLY A 31 1.76 17.28 -6.16
N GLY A 32 2.06 18.16 -5.21
CA GLY A 32 1.47 18.13 -3.87
C GLY A 32 1.93 16.93 -3.03
N TYR A 33 1.04 16.44 -2.17
CA TYR A 33 1.36 15.36 -1.24
C TYR A 33 0.14 14.51 -0.85
N VAL A 34 0.39 13.25 -0.50
CA VAL A 34 -0.55 12.40 0.25
C VAL A 34 0.23 11.85 1.43
N GLN A 35 -0.09 12.32 2.64
CA GLN A 35 0.68 11.93 3.81
C GLN A 35 -0.15 11.75 5.08
N ASP A 36 0.40 11.02 6.04
CA ASP A 36 -0.18 10.86 7.38
C ASP A 36 -1.62 10.33 7.31
N ILE A 37 -1.78 9.19 6.63
CA ILE A 37 -3.06 8.51 6.45
C ILE A 37 -3.08 7.25 7.32
N ALA A 38 -4.07 7.16 8.21
CA ALA A 38 -4.24 6.05 9.15
C ALA A 38 -5.49 5.23 8.83
N TYR A 39 -5.32 3.92 8.70
CA TYR A 39 -6.38 2.94 8.55
C TYR A 39 -6.40 2.02 9.77
N ARG A 40 -7.55 1.91 10.45
CA ARG A 40 -7.69 1.12 11.68
C ARG A 40 -8.88 0.19 11.62
N ASN A 41 -8.72 -1.06 12.07
CA ASN A 41 -9.82 -2.02 12.14
C ASN A 41 -10.57 -2.17 10.81
N LEU A 42 -9.86 -2.66 9.79
CA LEU A 42 -10.44 -2.94 8.47
C LEU A 42 -10.82 -4.41 8.37
N THR A 43 -11.99 -4.70 7.82
CA THR A 43 -12.43 -6.06 7.46
C THR A 43 -12.68 -6.16 5.97
N PHE A 44 -12.03 -7.12 5.31
CA PHE A 44 -12.26 -7.43 3.89
C PHE A 44 -13.00 -8.76 3.72
N ASP A 45 -14.07 -8.77 2.92
CA ASP A 45 -14.81 -9.99 2.59
C ASP A 45 -15.01 -10.13 1.09
N ASN A 46 -14.44 -11.17 0.48
CA ASN A 46 -14.53 -11.40 -0.97
C ASN A 46 -14.08 -10.19 -1.82
N VAL A 47 -12.90 -9.64 -1.51
CA VAL A 47 -12.33 -8.47 -2.20
C VAL A 47 -11.23 -8.89 -3.17
N ARG A 48 -11.23 -8.35 -4.41
CA ARG A 48 -10.17 -8.71 -5.39
C ARG A 48 -8.79 -8.20 -4.99
N VAL A 49 -8.65 -6.95 -4.54
CA VAL A 49 -7.41 -6.42 -3.96
C VAL A 49 -7.73 -5.66 -2.67
N GLY A 50 -7.17 -6.09 -1.55
CA GLY A 50 -7.44 -5.50 -0.23
C GLY A 50 -6.97 -4.05 -0.16
N ILE A 51 -5.66 -3.84 -0.18
CA ILE A 51 -5.02 -2.52 -0.14
C ILE A 51 -4.24 -2.32 -1.44
N VAL A 52 -4.49 -1.21 -2.14
CA VAL A 52 -3.72 -0.81 -3.32
C VAL A 52 -3.21 0.63 -3.22
N ILE A 53 -1.92 0.82 -3.50
CA ILE A 53 -1.30 2.14 -3.71
C ILE A 53 -0.61 2.11 -5.08
N LYS A 54 -0.91 3.09 -5.92
CA LYS A 54 -0.35 3.23 -7.26
C LYS A 54 0.10 4.67 -7.52
N THR A 55 1.29 4.83 -8.08
CA THR A 55 1.86 6.13 -8.47
C THR A 55 1.90 6.36 -9.97
N ASP A 56 1.33 5.45 -10.77
CA ASP A 56 1.35 5.42 -12.24
C ASP A 56 -0.03 5.74 -12.86
N TYR A 57 -0.92 6.43 -12.13
CA TYR A 57 -2.31 6.60 -12.53
C TYR A 57 -2.51 7.78 -13.50
N ASN A 58 -2.06 7.60 -14.74
CA ASN A 58 -1.90 8.62 -15.79
C ASN A 58 -3.24 9.17 -16.35
N GLU A 59 -4.09 9.71 -15.48
CA GLU A 59 -5.33 10.41 -15.83
C GLU A 59 -5.21 11.89 -15.42
N HIS A 60 -5.12 12.77 -16.41
CA HIS A 60 -5.06 14.22 -16.29
C HIS A 60 -6.29 14.86 -16.96
N PRO A 61 -6.78 16.03 -16.47
CA PRO A 61 -7.96 16.69 -17.05
C PRO A 61 -7.67 17.28 -18.44
N ASP A 62 -6.44 17.69 -18.69
CA ASP A 62 -5.94 18.29 -19.92
C ASP A 62 -4.43 18.05 -20.05
N GLU A 63 -3.82 18.51 -21.15
CA GLU A 63 -2.38 18.41 -21.46
C GLU A 63 -1.54 19.57 -20.87
N GLY A 64 -2.16 20.52 -20.17
CA GLY A 64 -1.50 21.73 -19.66
C GLY A 64 -0.84 21.55 -18.28
N TYR A 65 -0.80 20.34 -17.75
CA TYR A 65 -0.14 20.04 -16.48
C TYR A 65 1.39 19.99 -16.63
N ASP A 66 2.12 20.28 -15.55
CA ASP A 66 3.57 20.12 -15.52
C ASP A 66 3.92 18.65 -15.26
N PRO A 67 4.46 17.87 -16.21
CA PRO A 67 4.75 16.45 -15.99
C PRO A 67 5.80 16.19 -14.90
N ARG A 68 6.63 17.20 -14.60
CA ARG A 68 7.67 17.12 -13.56
C ARG A 68 7.15 17.43 -12.15
N ALA A 69 5.88 17.78 -12.00
CA ALA A 69 5.29 17.98 -10.70
C ALA A 69 5.04 16.62 -10.02
N LEU A 70 6.02 16.15 -9.25
CA LEU A 70 5.95 14.85 -8.57
C LEU A 70 5.29 14.98 -7.18
N PRO A 71 4.27 14.15 -6.85
CA PRO A 71 3.66 14.12 -5.52
C PRO A 71 4.59 13.44 -4.50
N THR A 72 4.53 13.88 -3.24
CA THR A 72 5.18 13.14 -2.12
C THR A 72 4.20 12.18 -1.45
N LEU A 73 4.59 10.90 -1.29
CA LEU A 73 3.79 9.87 -0.62
C LEU A 73 4.52 9.33 0.61
N LYS A 74 4.01 9.63 1.82
CA LYS A 74 4.64 9.15 3.05
C LYS A 74 3.68 9.00 4.23
N GLY A 75 3.96 8.07 5.14
CA GLY A 75 3.24 7.98 6.41
C GLY A 75 1.86 7.33 6.24
N PHE A 76 1.87 6.06 5.86
CA PHE A 76 0.66 5.25 5.73
C PHE A 76 0.66 4.19 6.83
N SER A 77 -0.38 4.15 7.66
CA SER A 77 -0.49 3.14 8.70
C SER A 77 -1.74 2.29 8.51
N PHE A 78 -1.58 0.97 8.68
CA PHE A 78 -2.64 -0.02 8.62
C PHE A 78 -2.57 -0.85 9.89
N THR A 79 -3.54 -0.71 10.78
CA THR A 79 -3.56 -1.40 12.08
C THR A 79 -4.84 -2.21 12.25
N GLY A 80 -4.72 -3.51 12.51
CA GLY A 80 -5.87 -4.38 12.65
C GLY A 80 -6.58 -4.59 11.31
N VAL A 81 -5.93 -5.27 10.37
CA VAL A 81 -6.51 -5.58 9.05
C VAL A 81 -6.84 -7.05 8.98
N HIS A 82 -8.13 -7.37 8.91
CA HIS A 82 -8.63 -8.74 8.88
C HIS A 82 -9.42 -9.00 7.59
N GLY A 83 -9.58 -10.28 7.23
CA GLY A 83 -10.50 -10.60 6.14
C GLY A 83 -10.38 -12.02 5.62
N GLN A 84 -11.24 -12.34 4.67
CA GLN A 84 -11.30 -13.63 3.99
C GLN A 84 -11.67 -13.48 2.51
N GLY A 85 -11.34 -14.49 1.71
CA GLY A 85 -11.66 -14.50 0.29
C GLY A 85 -10.98 -13.38 -0.50
N VAL A 86 -9.81 -12.90 -0.07
CA VAL A 86 -9.08 -11.83 -0.76
C VAL A 86 -8.10 -12.41 -1.78
N ARG A 87 -8.09 -11.90 -3.02
CA ARG A 87 -7.16 -12.44 -4.05
C ARG A 87 -5.74 -11.90 -3.92
N VAL A 88 -5.60 -10.60 -3.66
CA VAL A 88 -4.32 -9.92 -3.42
C VAL A 88 -4.48 -9.00 -2.21
N PRO A 89 -3.98 -9.39 -1.01
CA PRO A 89 -4.16 -8.57 0.19
C PRO A 89 -3.53 -7.19 0.09
N VAL A 90 -2.32 -7.09 -0.44
CA VAL A 90 -1.61 -5.79 -0.56
C VAL A 90 -0.88 -5.69 -1.89
N ARG A 91 -1.05 -4.53 -2.54
CA ARG A 91 -0.31 -4.12 -3.74
C ARG A 91 0.12 -2.67 -3.63
N ILE A 92 1.40 -2.43 -3.38
CA ILE A 92 1.98 -1.08 -3.30
C ILE A 92 3.00 -0.95 -4.43
N HIS A 93 2.68 -0.11 -5.40
CA HIS A 93 3.54 0.20 -6.54
C HIS A 93 3.88 1.68 -6.50
N GLY A 94 5.06 1.99 -5.98
CA GLY A 94 5.72 3.26 -6.20
C GLY A 94 6.54 3.25 -7.49
N SER A 95 7.30 4.33 -7.69
CA SER A 95 8.34 4.44 -8.70
C SER A 95 9.61 5.03 -8.08
N GLU A 96 10.71 5.04 -8.83
CA GLU A 96 11.95 5.70 -8.40
C GLU A 96 11.73 7.19 -8.10
N GLU A 97 10.92 7.84 -8.93
CA GLU A 97 10.56 9.26 -8.80
C GLU A 97 9.51 9.52 -7.70
N ILE A 98 8.61 8.57 -7.47
CA ILE A 98 7.52 8.66 -6.49
C ILE A 98 7.54 7.41 -5.59
N PRO A 99 8.53 7.28 -4.70
CA PRO A 99 8.59 6.17 -3.76
C PRO A 99 7.51 6.31 -2.68
N VAL A 100 6.99 5.19 -2.19
CA VAL A 100 6.01 5.16 -1.10
C VAL A 100 6.76 4.91 0.22
N LYS A 101 6.85 5.94 1.06
CA LYS A 101 7.71 5.92 2.26
C LYS A 101 6.92 5.80 3.56
N ASN A 102 7.60 5.30 4.60
CA ASN A 102 7.05 5.18 5.96
C ASN A 102 5.68 4.47 5.99
N VAL A 103 5.60 3.32 5.30
CA VAL A 103 4.43 2.43 5.39
C VAL A 103 4.55 1.55 6.63
N THR A 104 3.49 1.43 7.42
CA THR A 104 3.45 0.56 8.60
C THR A 104 2.25 -0.37 8.54
N PHE A 105 2.49 -1.67 8.65
CA PHE A 105 1.45 -2.66 8.93
C PHE A 105 1.61 -3.18 10.36
N ARG A 106 0.52 -3.22 11.11
CA ARG A 106 0.45 -3.81 12.45
C ARG A 106 -0.77 -4.70 12.53
N ASP A 107 -0.57 -5.94 12.97
CA ASP A 107 -1.63 -6.93 13.20
C ASP A 107 -2.55 -7.09 11.98
N MET A 108 -2.06 -7.82 10.99
CA MET A 108 -2.77 -8.09 9.75
C MET A 108 -2.95 -9.59 9.56
N SER A 109 -4.18 -10.05 9.31
CA SER A 109 -4.47 -11.44 8.98
C SER A 109 -5.57 -11.52 7.94
N VAL A 110 -5.18 -11.79 6.68
CA VAL A 110 -6.10 -11.82 5.55
C VAL A 110 -6.07 -13.19 4.86
N GLY A 111 -7.20 -13.90 4.95
CA GLY A 111 -7.45 -15.15 4.25
C GLY A 111 -7.63 -14.96 2.74
N LEU A 112 -7.05 -15.89 1.97
CA LEU A 112 -7.00 -15.80 0.51
C LEU A 112 -8.10 -16.63 -0.17
N THR A 113 -8.57 -16.21 -1.35
CA THR A 113 -9.47 -17.03 -2.18
C THR A 113 -8.76 -18.27 -2.73
N TYR A 114 -7.48 -18.15 -3.11
CA TYR A 114 -6.63 -19.23 -3.61
C TYR A 114 -5.15 -18.86 -3.41
N LYS A 115 -4.26 -19.85 -3.32
CA LYS A 115 -2.82 -19.62 -3.21
C LYS A 115 -2.23 -19.27 -4.58
N LYS A 116 -1.91 -17.99 -4.82
CA LYS A 116 -1.05 -17.55 -5.94
C LYS A 116 0.36 -17.25 -5.46
N LYS A 117 1.33 -17.30 -6.38
CA LYS A 117 2.64 -16.66 -6.17
C LYS A 117 2.43 -15.13 -6.08
N HIS A 118 3.18 -14.46 -5.22
CA HIS A 118 3.18 -13.00 -5.04
C HIS A 118 1.84 -12.36 -4.62
N ILE A 119 1.41 -12.63 -3.39
CA ILE A 119 0.16 -12.12 -2.78
C ILE A 119 0.33 -10.78 -2.05
N PHE A 120 1.55 -10.50 -1.58
CA PHE A 120 1.94 -9.22 -1.01
C PHE A 120 2.97 -8.59 -1.95
N GLN A 121 2.55 -7.54 -2.65
CA GLN A 121 3.24 -7.01 -3.82
C GLN A 121 3.77 -5.61 -3.49
N CYS A 122 5.08 -5.41 -3.62
CA CYS A 122 5.74 -4.16 -3.27
C CYS A 122 6.79 -3.79 -4.34
N ALA A 123 6.76 -2.55 -4.81
CA ALA A 123 7.80 -1.94 -5.63
C ALA A 123 8.02 -0.50 -5.17
N TYR A 124 9.28 -0.08 -5.00
CA TYR A 124 9.66 1.25 -4.49
C TYR A 124 8.94 1.64 -3.19
N VAL A 125 8.96 0.72 -2.22
CA VAL A 125 8.30 0.87 -0.91
C VAL A 125 9.34 0.84 0.19
N GLU A 126 9.21 1.77 1.12
CA GLU A 126 9.97 1.79 2.37
C GLU A 126 9.01 1.76 3.55
N GLY A 127 9.26 0.87 4.50
CA GLY A 127 8.38 0.74 5.63
C GLY A 127 8.72 -0.43 6.53
N ARG A 128 7.77 -0.73 7.40
CA ARG A 128 7.92 -1.76 8.41
C ARG A 128 6.64 -2.53 8.63
N VAL A 129 6.79 -3.73 9.15
CA VAL A 129 5.72 -4.53 9.71
C VAL A 129 6.01 -4.81 11.18
N ILE A 130 4.96 -4.82 12.00
CA ILE A 130 5.05 -5.01 13.44
C ILE A 130 4.07 -6.11 13.85
N GLY A 131 4.54 -7.08 14.63
CA GLY A 131 3.69 -8.16 15.16
C GLY A 131 3.32 -9.21 14.12
N THR A 132 2.10 -9.74 14.21
CA THR A 132 1.66 -10.85 13.37
C THR A 132 1.11 -10.36 12.03
N ILE A 133 1.71 -10.82 10.93
CA ILE A 133 1.30 -10.48 9.57
C ILE A 133 1.08 -11.76 8.75
N PHE A 134 -0.14 -11.92 8.26
CA PHE A 134 -0.52 -12.95 7.31
C PHE A 134 -1.35 -12.34 6.16
N PRO A 135 -1.01 -12.62 4.90
CA PRO A 135 0.11 -13.45 4.44
C PRO A 135 1.48 -12.80 4.63
N ALA A 136 2.55 -13.56 4.41
CA ALA A 136 3.93 -13.09 4.56
C ALA A 136 4.17 -11.78 3.77
N PRO A 137 4.74 -10.74 4.42
CA PRO A 137 4.98 -9.44 3.78
C PRO A 137 6.18 -9.49 2.83
N CYS A 138 6.22 -8.52 1.91
CA CYS A 138 7.32 -8.33 0.97
C CYS A 138 8.66 -8.06 1.68
N GLU A 139 9.77 -8.33 0.99
CA GLU A 139 11.11 -8.17 1.57
C GLU A 139 11.57 -6.72 1.65
N ASN A 140 10.83 -5.79 1.03
CA ASN A 140 11.06 -4.34 1.10
C ASN A 140 10.67 -3.72 2.45
N LEU A 141 10.02 -4.48 3.34
CA LEU A 141 9.58 -4.00 4.64
C LEU A 141 10.44 -4.60 5.75
N ASP A 142 10.95 -3.73 6.63
CA ASP A 142 11.59 -4.17 7.86
C ASP A 142 10.59 -4.96 8.72
N ARG A 143 11.05 -6.02 9.37
CA ARG A 143 10.23 -6.82 10.28
C ARG A 143 10.58 -6.52 11.71
N TYR A 144 9.58 -6.15 12.50
CA TYR A 144 9.68 -5.92 13.94
C TYR A 144 8.80 -6.91 14.70
N ASN A 145 9.23 -7.30 15.89
CA ASN A 145 8.41 -8.09 16.81
C ASN A 145 7.39 -7.20 17.55
N GLU A 146 6.58 -7.81 18.43
CA GLU A 146 5.54 -7.11 19.21
C GLU A 146 6.11 -6.06 20.17
N GLN A 147 7.37 -6.19 20.60
CA GLN A 147 8.07 -5.20 21.42
C GLN A 147 8.77 -4.12 20.58
N GLU A 148 8.42 -4.00 19.30
CA GLU A 148 8.99 -3.05 18.34
C GLU A 148 10.53 -3.14 18.21
N ARG A 149 11.08 -4.35 18.38
CA ARG A 149 12.49 -4.63 18.11
C ARG A 149 12.64 -5.19 16.70
N LEU A 150 13.62 -4.65 15.97
CA LEU A 150 13.94 -5.07 14.62
C LEU A 150 14.42 -6.53 14.61
N VAL A 151 13.74 -7.38 13.84
CA VAL A 151 14.02 -8.81 13.67
C VAL A 151 14.71 -9.08 12.34
N LYS A 152 14.27 -8.42 11.25
CA LYS A 152 14.85 -8.56 9.91
C LYS A 152 14.83 -7.21 9.22
N ARG A 153 15.99 -6.76 8.71
CA ARG A 153 16.06 -5.59 7.82
C ARG A 153 15.54 -5.95 6.43
N SER A 154 14.92 -4.98 5.76
CA SER A 154 14.53 -5.10 4.37
C SER A 154 15.75 -5.43 3.50
N ALA A 155 15.56 -6.29 2.49
CA ALA A 155 16.55 -6.45 1.42
C ALA A 155 16.54 -5.20 0.53
N SER A 156 17.70 -4.80 -0.02
CA SER A 156 17.84 -3.57 -0.81
C SER A 156 16.79 -3.47 -1.93
N GLN A 157 16.23 -2.27 -2.02
CA GLN A 157 15.06 -1.87 -2.80
C GLN A 157 15.33 -1.97 -4.30
N ASN A 158 14.26 -2.05 -5.10
CA ASN A 158 14.25 -1.96 -6.57
C ASN A 158 14.23 -3.31 -7.31
N LEU A 159 13.20 -4.12 -7.05
CA LEU A 159 12.72 -5.04 -8.09
C LEU A 159 11.78 -4.25 -8.99
N THR A 160 12.31 -3.80 -10.13
CA THR A 160 11.62 -3.08 -11.21
C THR A 160 10.63 -3.95 -11.98
N GLU A 161 10.77 -5.27 -11.90
CA GLU A 161 9.93 -6.20 -12.63
C GLU A 161 9.21 -7.11 -11.67
N ILE A 162 8.04 -6.66 -11.23
CA ILE A 162 7.00 -7.64 -10.99
C ILE A 162 5.84 -7.27 -11.89
N ASP A 163 5.91 -7.83 -13.10
CA ASP A 163 4.81 -7.85 -14.03
C ASP A 163 3.63 -8.56 -13.34
N TYR A 164 2.65 -7.77 -12.95
CA TYR A 164 1.43 -8.22 -12.30
C TYR A 164 0.23 -8.10 -13.22
N ASP A 165 0.46 -8.24 -14.53
CA ASP A 165 -0.59 -8.40 -15.52
C ASP A 165 -1.47 -9.62 -15.16
N PHE A 166 -2.71 -9.31 -14.78
CA PHE A 166 -3.83 -10.22 -14.58
C PHE A 166 -5.15 -9.55 -14.96
#